data_AF-A0A9W7CQC7-F1
#
_entry.id   AF-A0A9W7CQC7-F1
#
_cell.length_a   1.000
_cell.length_b   1.000
_cell.length_c   1.000
_cell.angle_alpha   90.00
_cell.angle_beta   90.00
_cell.angle_gamma   90.00
#
_symmetry.space_group_name_H-M   'P 1'
#
loop_
_entity.id
_entity.type
_entity.pdbx_description
1 polymer ?
#
loop_
_entity_poly.entity_id
_entity_poly.type
_entity_poly.pdbx_seq_one_letter_code
_entity_poly.pdbx_strand_id
1 'polypeptide(L)'
;MIGRVYKISNADETIVYIGSTTKTLKERWWAHKANYNRWVDGKVDRCPATIFPHFQEHGIDNFSIHLISDHEVEDKRQLHEFEQLVIDSTTCVNRQPAYRTHEQRVQYQHDYYRDNKAQILEQARQYRENNKEAKNARDMEYYRANRERILERTSEKINCACGARIQRRTVITKIIYDDELRFIRADWGMTNLINAWRGIRISEGNEVFQLIAQIFVQFLMRITGNNR
;
A
#
# COMPACT_ATOMS: atom_id res chain seq x y z
N MET A 1 -25.62 19.83 -3.16
CA MET A 1 -25.21 20.18 -4.54
C MET A 1 -25.97 19.30 -5.53
N ILE A 2 -26.30 19.80 -6.74
CA ILE A 2 -27.03 18.97 -7.72
C ILE A 2 -26.03 18.14 -8.52
N GLY A 3 -26.12 16.82 -8.38
CA GLY A 3 -25.43 15.84 -9.19
C GLY A 3 -26.34 15.29 -10.29
N ARG A 4 -25.76 14.99 -11.45
CA ARG A 4 -26.46 14.50 -12.63
C ARG A 4 -25.84 13.19 -13.08
N VAL A 5 -26.65 12.15 -13.24
CA VAL A 5 -26.23 10.91 -13.89
C VAL A 5 -26.71 10.98 -15.34
N TYR A 6 -25.82 10.63 -16.26
CA TYR A 6 -26.07 10.71 -17.70
C TYR A 6 -25.57 9.47 -18.42
N LYS A 7 -26.09 9.25 -19.63
CA LYS A 7 -25.50 8.34 -20.61
C LYS A 7 -24.94 9.09 -21.81
N ILE A 8 -23.90 8.52 -22.41
CA ILE A 8 -23.46 8.84 -23.76
C ILE A 8 -23.70 7.58 -24.59
N SER A 9 -24.45 7.71 -25.68
CA SER A 9 -24.77 6.57 -26.54
C SER A 9 -24.79 6.96 -28.01
N ASN A 10 -24.61 5.95 -28.87
CA ASN A 10 -24.97 6.07 -30.28
C ASN A 10 -26.50 6.05 -30.45
N ALA A 11 -26.97 6.37 -31.66
CA ALA A 11 -28.40 6.42 -31.97
C ALA A 11 -29.16 5.11 -31.67
N ASP A 12 -28.52 3.97 -31.91
CA ASP A 12 -29.12 2.64 -31.70
C ASP A 12 -28.89 2.09 -30.28
N GLU A 13 -28.23 2.86 -29.40
CA GLU A 13 -27.88 2.49 -28.02
C GLU A 13 -27.13 1.15 -27.88
N THR A 14 -26.44 0.71 -28.93
CA THR A 14 -25.58 -0.49 -28.88
C THR A 14 -24.31 -0.24 -28.05
N ILE A 15 -23.87 1.02 -27.97
CA ILE A 15 -22.72 1.45 -27.20
C ILE A 15 -23.20 2.50 -26.22
N VAL A 16 -23.23 2.15 -24.94
CA VAL A 16 -23.66 3.03 -23.86
C VAL A 16 -22.52 3.22 -22.87
N TYR A 17 -22.23 4.47 -22.53
CA TYR A 17 -21.34 4.85 -21.44
C TYR A 17 -22.12 5.62 -20.39
N ILE A 18 -21.99 5.23 -19.13
CA ILE A 18 -22.63 5.91 -17.99
C ILE A 18 -21.60 6.78 -17.28
N GLY A 19 -22.01 7.96 -16.84
CA GLY A 19 -21.18 8.78 -15.99
C GLY A 19 -22.00 9.76 -15.16
N SER A 20 -21.35 10.38 -14.18
CA SER A 20 -21.95 11.47 -13.41
C SER A 20 -21.19 12.78 -13.53
N THR A 21 -21.89 13.89 -13.24
CA THR A 21 -21.29 15.21 -13.20
C THR A 21 -22.10 16.15 -12.32
N THR A 22 -21.44 17.20 -11.83
CA THR A 22 -22.06 18.28 -11.06
C THR A 22 -22.18 19.55 -11.91
N LYS A 23 -21.62 19.51 -13.12
CA LYS A 23 -21.74 20.54 -14.15
C LYS A 23 -23.01 20.33 -14.96
N THR A 24 -23.27 21.22 -15.91
CA THR A 24 -24.32 20.97 -16.91
C THR A 24 -23.88 19.88 -17.89
N LEU A 25 -24.84 19.21 -18.53
CA LEU A 25 -24.53 18.20 -19.55
C LEU A 25 -23.79 18.78 -20.75
N LYS A 26 -24.09 20.02 -21.13
CA LYS A 26 -23.40 20.72 -22.21
C LYS A 26 -21.90 20.88 -21.92
N GLU A 27 -21.56 21.33 -20.72
CA GLU A 27 -20.16 21.47 -20.29
C GLU A 27 -19.48 20.11 -20.17
N ARG A 28 -20.18 19.09 -19.67
CA ARG A 28 -19.63 17.74 -19.55
C ARG A 28 -19.37 17.12 -20.92
N TRP A 29 -20.26 17.32 -21.88
CA TRP A 29 -20.10 16.88 -23.26
C TRP A 29 -18.91 17.56 -23.93
N TRP A 30 -18.81 18.89 -23.78
CA TRP A 30 -17.66 19.65 -24.26
C TRP A 30 -16.35 19.11 -23.68
N ALA A 31 -16.32 18.81 -22.37
CA ALA A 31 -15.14 18.24 -21.73
C ALA A 31 -14.78 16.85 -22.28
N HIS A 32 -15.77 15.99 -22.58
CA HIS A 32 -15.53 14.71 -23.24
C HIS A 32 -14.91 14.89 -24.63
N LYS A 33 -15.47 15.78 -25.47
CA LYS A 33 -14.91 16.10 -26.80
C LYS A 33 -13.47 16.64 -26.71
N ALA A 34 -13.23 17.59 -25.79
CA ALA A 34 -11.90 18.18 -25.60
C ALA A 34 -10.86 17.14 -25.13
N ASN A 35 -11.24 16.27 -24.18
CA ASN A 35 -10.36 15.21 -23.70
C ASN A 35 -10.10 14.14 -24.77
N TYR A 36 -11.10 13.81 -25.57
CA TYR A 36 -10.94 12.91 -26.72
C TYR A 36 -9.93 13.48 -27.72
N ASN A 37 -10.06 14.74 -28.12
CA ASN A 37 -9.10 15.37 -29.03
C ASN A 37 -7.67 15.37 -28.46
N ARG A 38 -7.51 15.67 -27.16
CA ARG A 38 -6.19 15.60 -26.50
C ARG A 38 -5.60 14.19 -26.50
N TRP A 39 -6.44 13.16 -26.36
CA TRP A 39 -6.01 11.77 -26.40
C TRP A 39 -5.58 11.36 -27.81
N VAL A 40 -6.36 11.73 -28.83
CA VAL A 40 -6.03 11.48 -30.25
C VAL A 40 -4.74 12.22 -30.66
N ASP A 41 -4.53 13.44 -30.16
CA ASP A 41 -3.31 14.24 -30.37
C ASP A 41 -2.07 13.66 -29.67
N GLY A 42 -2.20 12.57 -28.89
CA GLY A 42 -1.10 12.00 -28.12
C GLY A 42 -0.63 12.86 -26.94
N LYS A 43 -1.41 13.88 -26.52
CA LYS A 43 -1.07 14.76 -25.38
C LYS A 43 -1.35 14.10 -24.02
N VAL A 44 -1.88 12.89 -24.01
CA VAL A 44 -2.20 12.10 -22.81
C VAL A 44 -1.85 10.64 -23.07
N ASP A 45 -0.96 10.07 -22.25
CA ASP A 45 -0.44 8.71 -22.44
C ASP A 45 -1.49 7.60 -22.22
N ARG A 46 -2.58 7.90 -21.50
CA ARG A 46 -3.62 6.94 -21.16
C ARG A 46 -4.98 7.43 -21.62
N CYS A 47 -5.78 6.49 -22.14
CA CYS A 47 -7.17 6.74 -22.54
C CYS A 47 -8.01 7.12 -21.30
N PRO A 48 -8.48 8.38 -21.19
CA PRO A 48 -9.16 8.86 -19.99
C PRO A 48 -10.56 8.27 -19.76
N ALA A 49 -11.23 7.81 -20.82
CA ALA A 49 -12.58 7.27 -20.74
C ALA A 49 -12.75 6.10 -21.70
N THR A 50 -13.46 5.07 -21.26
CA THR A 50 -13.64 3.83 -22.02
C THR A 50 -14.45 4.00 -23.31
N ILE A 51 -15.17 5.11 -23.44
CA ILE A 51 -15.95 5.45 -24.64
C ILE A 51 -15.08 6.01 -25.79
N PHE A 52 -13.87 6.50 -25.52
CA PHE A 52 -13.05 7.16 -26.55
C PHE A 52 -12.62 6.28 -27.73
N PRO A 53 -12.27 4.99 -27.54
CA PRO A 53 -12.05 4.09 -28.66
C PRO A 53 -13.29 3.97 -29.57
N HIS A 54 -14.50 3.97 -29.00
CA HIS A 54 -15.74 3.92 -29.77
C HIS A 54 -16.02 5.23 -30.51
N PHE A 55 -15.64 6.38 -29.96
CA PHE A 55 -15.67 7.65 -30.70
C PHE A 55 -14.73 7.63 -31.91
N GLN A 56 -13.56 7.00 -31.77
CA GLN A 56 -12.61 6.87 -32.87
C GLN A 56 -13.09 5.89 -33.95
N GLU A 57 -13.69 4.77 -33.55
CA GLU A 57 -14.18 3.75 -34.47
C GLU A 57 -15.44 4.17 -35.23
N HIS A 58 -16.40 4.80 -34.53
CA HIS A 58 -17.71 5.10 -35.10
C HIS A 58 -17.94 6.60 -35.37
N GLY A 59 -17.00 7.47 -35.03
CA GLY A 59 -17.12 8.92 -35.17
C GLY A 59 -17.86 9.56 -33.99
N ILE A 60 -17.24 10.57 -33.37
CA ILE A 60 -17.76 11.23 -32.17
C ILE A 60 -19.12 11.93 -32.38
N ASP A 61 -19.41 12.38 -33.61
CA ASP A 61 -20.66 13.07 -33.93
C ASP A 61 -21.87 12.12 -34.02
N ASN A 62 -21.63 10.81 -34.05
CA ASN A 62 -22.67 9.79 -33.96
C ASN A 62 -23.08 9.47 -32.52
N PHE A 63 -22.52 10.19 -31.54
CA PHE A 63 -22.85 10.03 -30.12
C PHE A 63 -23.50 11.29 -29.56
N SER A 64 -24.43 11.06 -28.63
CA SER A 64 -25.13 12.13 -27.91
C SER A 64 -25.14 11.84 -26.40
N ILE A 65 -25.16 12.91 -25.62
CA ILE A 65 -25.28 12.86 -24.17
C ILE A 65 -26.74 13.05 -23.75
N HIS A 66 -27.24 12.23 -22.83
CA HIS A 66 -28.61 12.29 -22.34
C HIS A 66 -28.65 12.23 -20.81
N LEU A 67 -29.49 13.07 -20.21
CA LEU A 67 -29.74 13.02 -18.77
C LEU A 67 -30.50 11.74 -18.43
N ILE A 68 -30.07 11.05 -17.37
CA ILE A 68 -30.82 9.94 -16.79
C ILE A 68 -31.59 10.45 -15.57
N SER A 69 -30.88 11.09 -14.64
CA SER A 69 -31.48 11.58 -13.39
C SER A 69 -30.67 12.72 -12.78
N ASP A 70 -31.37 13.59 -12.07
CA ASP A 70 -30.78 14.61 -11.20
C ASP A 70 -30.99 14.20 -9.74
N HIS A 71 -29.96 14.40 -8.92
CA HIS A 71 -29.96 14.07 -7.50
C HIS A 71 -29.41 15.23 -6.69
N GLU A 72 -30.09 15.58 -5.61
CA GLU A 72 -29.50 16.42 -4.58
C GLU A 72 -28.58 15.55 -3.71
N VAL A 73 -27.29 15.88 -3.74
CA VAL A 73 -26.24 15.12 -3.04
C VAL A 73 -25.45 16.04 -2.12
N GLU A 74 -25.01 15.51 -0.99
CA GLU A 74 -24.14 16.23 -0.05
C GLU A 74 -22.70 16.22 -0.55
N ASP A 75 -22.26 15.10 -1.13
CA ASP A 75 -20.91 14.90 -1.63
C ASP A 75 -20.84 14.13 -2.96
N LYS A 76 -19.63 14.03 -3.52
CA LYS A 76 -19.38 13.28 -4.76
C LYS A 76 -19.51 11.77 -4.59
N ARG A 77 -19.32 11.25 -3.37
CA ARG A 77 -19.37 9.81 -3.10
C ARG A 77 -20.81 9.31 -3.27
N GLN A 78 -21.79 10.03 -2.71
CA GLN A 78 -23.22 9.77 -2.93
C GLN A 78 -23.57 9.82 -4.42
N LEU A 79 -23.04 10.78 -5.18
CA LEU A 79 -23.26 10.84 -6.63
C LEU A 79 -22.71 9.60 -7.36
N HIS A 80 -21.55 9.10 -6.97
CA HIS A 80 -20.98 7.88 -7.56
C HIS A 80 -21.78 6.63 -7.19
N GLU A 81 -22.46 6.60 -6.04
CA GLU A 81 -23.38 5.50 -5.69
C GLU A 81 -24.55 5.45 -6.68
N PHE A 82 -25.18 6.60 -6.98
CA PHE A 82 -26.21 6.68 -8.02
C PHE A 82 -25.68 6.27 -9.40
N GLU A 83 -24.47 6.72 -9.77
CA GLU A 83 -23.83 6.30 -11.02
C GLU A 83 -23.64 4.79 -11.07
N GLN A 84 -23.21 4.18 -9.96
CA GLN A 84 -22.99 2.73 -9.88
C GLN A 84 -24.29 1.94 -10.02
N LEU A 85 -25.39 2.39 -9.41
CA LEU A 85 -26.70 1.75 -9.56
C LEU A 85 -27.16 1.72 -11.04
N VAL A 86 -26.90 2.81 -11.77
CA VAL A 86 -27.20 2.87 -13.20
C VAL A 86 -26.27 1.96 -14.01
N ILE A 87 -24.98 1.92 -13.69
CA ILE A 87 -24.02 0.99 -14.30
C ILE A 87 -24.45 -0.47 -14.09
N ASP A 88 -24.84 -0.84 -12.87
CA ASP A 88 -25.21 -2.21 -12.53
C ASP A 88 -26.50 -2.67 -13.23
N SER A 89 -27.39 -1.73 -13.53
CA SER A 89 -28.66 -1.99 -14.21
C SER A 89 -28.60 -1.84 -15.74
N THR A 90 -27.46 -1.40 -16.29
CA THR A 90 -27.33 -1.08 -17.73
C THR A 90 -26.16 -1.81 -18.36
N THR A 91 -26.39 -2.50 -19.48
CA THR A 91 -25.30 -3.01 -20.32
C THR A 91 -24.51 -1.84 -20.91
N CYS A 92 -23.30 -1.60 -20.42
CA CYS A 92 -22.50 -0.43 -20.78
C CYS A 92 -21.01 -0.76 -20.93
N VAL A 93 -20.26 0.15 -21.56
CA VAL A 93 -18.82 0.02 -21.83
C VAL A 93 -17.94 0.49 -20.67
N ASN A 94 -18.53 0.79 -19.51
CA ASN A 94 -17.79 1.18 -18.31
C ASN A 94 -16.90 0.01 -17.84
N ARG A 95 -15.59 0.24 -17.78
CA ARG A 95 -14.60 -0.80 -17.39
C ARG A 95 -14.39 -0.89 -15.89
N GLN A 96 -14.60 0.21 -15.18
CA GLN A 96 -14.39 0.31 -13.75
C GLN A 96 -15.68 0.77 -13.08
N PRO A 97 -15.99 0.22 -11.89
CA PRO A 97 -17.12 0.71 -11.13
C PRO A 97 -16.84 2.14 -10.65
N ALA A 98 -17.87 2.99 -10.72
CA ALA A 98 -17.87 4.35 -10.21
C ALA A 98 -17.78 4.37 -8.67
N TYR A 99 -18.37 3.37 -8.02
CA TYR A 99 -18.38 3.24 -6.57
C TYR A 99 -17.93 1.86 -6.10
N ARG A 100 -17.26 1.82 -4.95
CA ARG A 100 -16.96 0.59 -4.22
C ARG A 100 -17.20 0.81 -2.74
N THR A 101 -17.82 -0.16 -2.08
CA THR A 101 -17.90 -0.17 -0.62
C THR A 101 -16.51 -0.28 0.01
N HIS A 102 -16.41 -0.06 1.32
CA HIS A 102 -15.14 -0.22 2.02
C HIS A 102 -14.59 -1.64 1.86
N GLU A 103 -15.46 -2.64 2.04
CA GLU A 103 -15.15 -4.06 1.94
C GLU A 103 -14.67 -4.41 0.53
N GLN A 104 -15.37 -3.95 -0.50
CA GLN A 104 -14.98 -4.16 -1.90
C GLN A 104 -13.61 -3.53 -2.22
N ARG A 105 -13.31 -2.36 -1.64
CA ARG A 105 -11.99 -1.72 -1.80
C ARG A 105 -10.88 -2.51 -1.13
N VAL A 106 -11.11 -2.96 0.11
CA VAL A 106 -10.14 -3.78 0.86
C VAL A 106 -9.89 -5.09 0.12
N GLN A 107 -10.94 -5.75 -0.33
CA GLN A 107 -10.84 -7.00 -1.10
C GLN A 107 -10.05 -6.79 -2.40
N TYR A 108 -10.39 -5.76 -3.17
CA TYR A 108 -9.67 -5.42 -4.40
C TYR A 108 -8.18 -5.16 -4.15
N GLN A 109 -7.83 -4.43 -3.08
CA GLN A 109 -6.43 -4.18 -2.72
C GLN A 109 -5.69 -5.46 -2.35
N HIS A 110 -6.35 -6.34 -1.59
CA HIS A 110 -5.79 -7.63 -1.21
C HIS A 110 -5.53 -8.51 -2.44
N ASP A 111 -6.52 -8.65 -3.33
CA ASP A 111 -6.40 -9.44 -4.56
C ASP A 111 -5.34 -8.86 -5.48
N TYR A 112 -5.32 -7.54 -5.68
CA TYR A 112 -4.30 -6.86 -6.46
C TYR A 112 -2.89 -7.14 -5.92
N TYR A 113 -2.70 -7.03 -4.60
CA TYR A 113 -1.40 -7.32 -3.98
C TYR A 113 -1.02 -8.79 -4.15
N ARG A 114 -1.95 -9.73 -3.93
CA ARG A 114 -1.71 -11.16 -4.09
C ARG A 114 -1.24 -11.47 -5.51
N ASP A 115 -1.96 -10.98 -6.51
CA ASP A 115 -1.73 -11.33 -7.91
C ASP A 115 -0.48 -10.63 -8.49
N ASN A 116 -0.09 -9.48 -7.93
CA ASN A 116 1.07 -8.70 -8.38
C ASN A 116 2.26 -8.76 -7.41
N LYS A 117 2.22 -9.64 -6.40
CA LYS A 117 3.18 -9.70 -5.28
C LYS A 117 4.63 -9.74 -5.78
N ALA A 118 4.94 -10.62 -6.73
CA ALA A 118 6.29 -10.77 -7.25
C ALA A 118 6.80 -9.48 -7.91
N GLN A 119 5.99 -8.84 -8.75
CA GLN A 119 6.35 -7.58 -9.42
C GLN A 119 6.54 -6.45 -8.41
N ILE A 120 5.63 -6.32 -7.44
CA ILE A 120 5.71 -5.28 -6.38
C ILE A 120 7.01 -5.45 -5.57
N LEU A 121 7.34 -6.68 -5.18
CA LEU A 121 8.55 -6.96 -4.41
C LEU A 121 9.83 -6.69 -5.21
N GLU A 122 9.82 -7.04 -6.50
CA GLU A 122 10.96 -6.80 -7.39
C GLU A 122 11.18 -5.29 -7.61
N GLN A 123 10.12 -4.53 -7.87
CA GLN A 123 10.19 -3.07 -7.97
C GLN A 123 10.70 -2.44 -6.67
N ALA A 124 10.23 -2.93 -5.52
CA ALA A 124 10.72 -2.46 -4.22
C ALA A 124 12.20 -2.78 -4.01
N ARG A 125 12.67 -3.95 -4.46
CA ARG A 125 14.08 -4.34 -4.42
C ARG A 125 14.94 -3.39 -5.26
N GLN A 126 14.56 -3.19 -6.53
CA GLN A 126 15.27 -2.29 -7.44
C GLN A 126 15.32 -0.86 -6.91
N TYR A 127 14.20 -0.36 -6.37
CA TYR A 127 14.17 0.97 -5.75
C TYR A 127 15.13 1.08 -4.56
N ARG A 128 15.15 0.07 -3.67
CA ARG A 128 16.09 0.04 -2.53
C ARG A 128 17.54 0.03 -2.99
N GLU A 129 17.88 -0.76 -4.01
CA GLU A 129 19.24 -0.85 -4.56
C GLU A 129 19.68 0.48 -5.17
N ASN A 130 18.87 1.04 -6.07
CA ASN A 130 19.18 2.29 -6.77
C ASN A 130 19.29 3.51 -5.84
N ASN A 131 18.55 3.53 -4.74
CA ASN A 131 18.53 4.65 -3.80
C ASN A 131 19.40 4.41 -2.56
N LYS A 132 20.09 3.26 -2.46
CA LYS A 132 20.88 2.86 -1.29
C LYS A 132 21.95 3.91 -0.96
N GLU A 133 22.72 4.31 -1.97
CA GLU A 133 23.84 5.24 -1.79
C GLU A 133 23.35 6.65 -1.44
N ALA A 134 22.35 7.15 -2.15
CA ALA A 134 21.75 8.46 -1.86
C ALA A 134 21.16 8.52 -0.44
N LYS A 135 20.47 7.45 -0.01
CA LYS A 135 19.97 7.32 1.36
C LYS A 135 21.11 7.32 2.37
N ASN A 136 22.14 6.50 2.15
CA ASN A 136 23.29 6.41 3.05
C ASN A 136 24.04 7.75 3.14
N ALA A 137 24.25 8.42 2.02
CA ALA A 137 24.91 9.73 1.98
C ALA A 137 24.12 10.77 2.79
N ARG A 138 22.80 10.85 2.59
CA ARG A 138 21.91 11.74 3.36
C ARG A 138 21.91 11.40 4.85
N ASP A 139 21.83 10.11 5.19
CA ASP A 139 21.83 9.66 6.58
C ASP A 139 23.18 9.97 7.26
N MET A 140 24.29 9.83 6.53
CA MET A 140 25.64 10.21 6.98
C MET A 140 25.79 11.72 7.16
N GLU A 141 25.28 12.53 6.23
CA GLU A 141 25.28 13.99 6.34
C GLU A 141 24.46 14.45 7.55
N TYR A 142 23.25 13.90 7.72
CA TYR A 142 22.44 14.16 8.89
C TYR A 142 23.18 13.80 10.18
N TYR A 143 23.83 12.63 10.23
CA TYR A 143 24.61 12.21 11.38
C TYR A 143 25.76 13.17 11.67
N ARG A 144 26.52 13.60 10.64
CA ARG A 144 27.63 14.55 10.79
C ARG A 144 27.15 15.88 11.35
N ALA A 145 26.10 16.45 10.77
CA ALA A 145 25.54 17.74 11.21
C ALA A 145 24.93 17.69 12.62
N ASN A 146 24.48 16.52 13.07
CA ASN A 146 23.78 16.36 14.35
C ASN A 146 24.58 15.55 15.38
N ARG A 147 25.87 15.31 15.13
CA ARG A 147 26.68 14.34 15.88
C ARG A 147 26.68 14.65 17.38
N GLU A 148 26.93 15.89 17.76
CA GLU A 148 27.01 16.30 19.16
C GLU A 148 25.68 16.11 19.88
N ARG A 149 24.59 16.62 19.28
CA ARG A 149 23.22 16.45 19.80
C ARG A 149 22.83 14.98 19.97
N ILE A 150 23.20 14.12 19.02
CA ILE A 150 22.94 12.67 19.09
C ILE A 150 23.78 12.04 20.22
N LEU A 151 25.05 12.40 20.35
CA LEU A 151 25.94 11.86 21.39
C LEU A 151 25.51 12.30 22.79
N GLU A 152 25.20 13.59 22.97
CA GLU A 152 24.68 14.15 24.21
C GLU A 152 23.43 13.37 24.65
N ARG A 153 22.41 13.31 23.78
CA ARG A 153 21.16 12.58 24.06
C ARG A 153 21.41 11.10 24.37
N THR A 154 22.30 10.45 23.63
CA THR A 154 22.59 9.02 23.85
C THR A 154 23.44 8.75 25.09
N SER A 155 24.21 9.73 25.56
CA SER A 155 25.03 9.64 26.78
C SER A 155 24.25 9.92 28.07
N GLU A 156 23.07 10.55 27.96
CA GLU A 156 22.18 10.82 29.09
C GLU A 156 21.95 9.57 29.94
N LYS A 157 22.09 9.71 31.27
CA LYS A 157 21.78 8.64 32.21
C LYS A 157 20.29 8.64 32.52
N ILE A 158 19.62 7.54 32.22
CA ILE A 158 18.22 7.29 32.55
C ILE A 158 18.10 6.20 33.60
N ASN A 159 17.09 6.32 34.43
CA ASN A 159 16.78 5.29 35.42
C ASN A 159 15.91 4.23 34.76
N CYS A 160 16.40 2.99 34.77
CA CYS A 160 15.63 1.83 34.34
C CYS A 160 14.54 1.54 35.37
N ALA A 161 13.43 0.92 34.95
CA ALA A 161 12.38 0.46 35.85
C ALA A 161 12.88 -0.51 36.94
N CYS A 162 14.01 -1.20 36.72
CA CYS A 162 14.66 -2.05 37.72
C CYS A 162 15.56 -1.29 38.71
N GLY A 163 15.56 0.04 38.71
CA GLY A 163 16.39 0.88 39.59
C GLY A 163 17.83 1.11 39.11
N ALA A 164 18.29 0.41 38.07
CA ALA A 164 19.62 0.61 37.50
C ALA A 164 19.74 1.95 36.75
N ARG A 165 20.84 2.68 36.97
CA ARG A 165 21.14 3.92 36.27
C ARG A 165 21.98 3.63 35.03
N ILE A 166 21.37 3.72 33.86
CA ILE A 166 21.97 3.29 32.58
C ILE A 166 22.03 4.45 31.59
N GLN A 167 22.93 4.37 30.60
CA GLN A 167 22.96 5.35 29.52
C GLN A 167 21.79 5.12 28.55
N ARG A 168 21.24 6.18 27.98
CA ARG A 168 20.11 6.13 27.04
C ARG A 168 20.43 5.27 25.82
N ARG A 169 21.68 5.30 25.33
CA ARG A 169 22.18 4.41 24.29
C ARG A 169 21.87 2.94 24.58
N THR A 170 22.11 2.50 25.82
CA THR A 170 21.96 1.10 26.25
C THR A 170 20.51 0.63 26.21
N VAL A 171 19.55 1.53 26.38
CA VAL A 171 18.12 1.22 26.23
C VAL A 171 17.74 1.08 24.76
N ILE A 172 18.25 1.98 23.91
CA ILE A 172 18.01 1.94 22.46
C ILE A 172 18.56 0.64 21.85
N THR A 173 19.79 0.24 22.17
CA THR A 173 20.34 -1.02 21.68
C THR A 173 19.55 -2.23 22.18
N LYS A 174 19.15 -2.29 23.45
CA LYS A 174 18.33 -3.40 23.95
C LYS A 174 16.98 -3.51 23.27
N ILE A 175 16.29 -2.40 23.00
CA ILE A 175 15.01 -2.40 22.29
C ILE A 175 15.19 -2.89 20.85
N ILE A 176 16.23 -2.44 20.16
CA ILE A 176 16.52 -2.88 18.78
C ILE A 176 16.86 -4.38 18.74
N TYR A 177 17.68 -4.88 19.68
CA TYR A 177 18.01 -6.31 19.75
C TYR A 177 16.80 -7.18 20.16
N ASP A 178 15.93 -6.70 21.05
CA ASP A 178 14.71 -7.42 21.44
C ASP A 178 13.63 -7.40 20.33
N ASP A 179 13.53 -6.32 19.54
CA ASP A 179 12.60 -6.23 18.40
C ASP A 179 13.10 -6.98 17.15
N GLU A 180 14.42 -7.02 16.88
CA GLU A 180 14.99 -7.89 15.84
C GLU A 180 14.82 -9.38 16.20
N LEU A 181 14.89 -9.75 17.48
CA LEU A 181 14.58 -11.12 17.95
C LEU A 181 13.08 -11.46 17.84
N ARG A 182 12.18 -10.47 17.90
CA ARG A 182 10.74 -10.67 17.64
C ARG A 182 10.44 -10.86 16.16
N PHE A 183 11.15 -10.17 15.27
CA PHE A 183 11.00 -10.34 13.82
C PHE A 183 11.62 -11.66 13.32
N ILE A 184 12.75 -12.09 13.90
CA ILE A 184 13.42 -13.36 13.55
C ILE A 184 12.62 -14.58 14.05
N ARG A 185 11.75 -14.44 15.06
CA ARG A 185 10.90 -15.54 15.54
C ARG A 185 9.68 -15.83 14.68
N ALA A 186 9.30 -14.94 13.75
CA ALA A 186 8.03 -15.06 13.03
C ALA A 186 8.14 -15.66 11.62
N ASP A 187 9.32 -15.72 10.98
CA ASP A 187 9.33 -16.10 9.55
C ASP A 187 10.61 -16.76 9.02
N TRP A 188 11.36 -17.54 9.80
CA TRP A 188 12.31 -18.48 9.18
C TRP A 188 12.66 -19.68 10.05
N GLY A 189 12.09 -20.82 9.68
CA GLY A 189 12.56 -22.11 10.14
C GLY A 189 13.99 -22.36 9.65
N MET A 190 14.88 -22.58 10.60
CA MET A 190 16.13 -23.33 10.44
C MET A 190 17.15 -22.78 9.41
N THR A 191 18.30 -23.43 9.39
CA THR A 191 19.25 -23.42 8.28
C THR A 191 20.16 -22.18 8.20
N ASN A 192 21.18 -22.17 9.08
CA ASN A 192 22.61 -22.08 8.68
C ASN A 192 23.50 -21.06 9.42
N LEU A 193 23.00 -20.15 10.26
CA LEU A 193 23.79 -18.94 10.60
C LEU A 193 24.32 -18.74 12.04
N ILE A 194 24.06 -19.63 13.01
CA ILE A 194 24.89 -19.70 14.24
C ILE A 194 26.00 -20.76 14.13
N ASN A 195 26.05 -21.54 13.04
CA ASN A 195 27.18 -22.41 12.70
C ASN A 195 28.53 -21.67 12.56
N ALA A 196 28.60 -20.35 12.70
CA ALA A 196 29.81 -19.56 12.53
C ALA A 196 29.94 -18.46 13.59
N TRP A 197 30.18 -18.81 14.86
CA TRP A 197 30.93 -17.98 15.84
C TRP A 197 31.09 -18.76 17.17
N ARG A 198 31.83 -19.87 17.27
CA ARG A 198 33.17 -20.19 16.73
C ARG A 198 34.30 -19.25 17.21
N GLY A 199 34.29 -18.93 18.50
CA GLY A 199 35.45 -18.33 19.18
C GLY A 199 35.73 -18.86 20.59
N ILE A 200 34.97 -19.84 21.09
CA ILE A 200 35.09 -20.28 22.49
C ILE A 200 35.70 -21.69 22.52
N ARG A 201 37.00 -21.76 22.81
CA ARG A 201 37.65 -22.97 23.37
C ARG A 201 37.33 -23.00 24.86
N ILE A 202 36.60 -24.01 25.35
CA ILE A 202 36.60 -24.34 26.78
C ILE A 202 36.58 -25.86 26.94
N SER A 203 37.49 -26.32 27.78
CA SER A 203 37.74 -27.68 28.23
C SER A 203 36.58 -28.29 29.04
N GLU A 204 36.60 -29.61 29.12
CA GLU A 204 35.59 -30.52 29.67
C GLU A 204 35.17 -30.21 31.12
N GLY A 205 33.88 -30.42 31.40
CA GLY A 205 33.38 -30.63 32.76
C GLY A 205 32.71 -29.45 33.47
N ASN A 206 31.77 -28.73 32.85
CA ASN A 206 31.03 -27.69 33.59
C ASN A 206 29.50 -27.88 33.54
N GLU A 207 28.93 -28.03 34.73
CA GLU A 207 27.51 -28.19 35.10
C GLU A 207 26.58 -27.15 34.44
N VAL A 208 27.15 -26.04 33.97
CA VAL A 208 26.50 -24.99 33.18
C VAL A 208 25.82 -25.54 31.91
N PHE A 209 26.39 -26.57 31.27
CA PHE A 209 25.81 -27.15 30.05
C PHE A 209 24.54 -27.98 30.33
N GLN A 210 24.51 -28.67 31.49
CA GLN A 210 23.32 -29.39 31.99
C GLN A 210 22.21 -28.41 32.36
N LEU A 211 22.56 -27.26 32.96
CA LEU A 211 21.61 -26.20 33.30
C LEU A 211 21.00 -25.53 32.05
N ILE A 212 21.81 -25.30 31.02
CA ILE A 212 21.35 -24.73 29.73
C ILE A 212 20.40 -25.72 29.01
N ALA A 213 20.69 -27.03 29.07
CA ALA A 213 19.80 -28.05 28.52
C ALA A 213 18.45 -28.11 29.27
N GLN A 214 18.45 -27.99 30.61
CA GLN A 214 17.21 -27.94 31.40
C GLN A 214 16.37 -26.69 31.12
N ILE A 215 16.99 -25.52 30.97
CA ILE A 215 16.29 -24.27 30.66
C ILE A 215 15.67 -24.33 29.26
N PHE A 216 16.36 -24.95 28.29
CA PHE A 216 15.86 -25.12 26.93
C PHE A 216 14.64 -26.06 26.87
N VAL A 217 14.64 -27.14 27.68
CA VAL A 217 13.48 -28.05 27.81
C VAL A 217 12.28 -27.35 28.46
N GLN A 218 12.49 -26.53 29.50
CA GLN A 218 11.41 -25.75 30.11
C GLN A 218 10.86 -24.67 29.17
N PHE A 219 11.70 -24.08 28.32
CA PHE A 219 11.28 -23.12 27.30
C PHE A 219 10.42 -23.76 26.20
N LEU A 220 10.74 -24.99 25.79
CA LEU A 220 9.97 -25.75 24.81
C LEU A 220 8.59 -26.19 25.36
N MET A 221 8.50 -26.60 26.63
CA MET A 221 7.22 -26.95 27.26
C MET A 221 6.26 -25.77 27.40
N ARG A 222 6.79 -24.55 27.48
CA ARG A 222 5.98 -23.32 27.61
C ARG A 222 5.42 -22.81 26.28
N ILE A 223 6.06 -23.15 25.15
CA ILE A 223 5.63 -22.76 23.79
C ILE A 223 4.56 -23.71 23.25
N THR A 224 4.54 -24.97 23.67
CA THR A 224 3.57 -25.98 23.20
C THR A 224 2.23 -25.95 23.93
N GLY A 225 1.99 -24.96 24.80
CA GLY A 225 0.68 -24.74 25.43
C GLY A 225 0.22 -25.90 26.34
N ASN A 226 1.12 -26.75 26.82
CA ASN A 226 0.77 -27.82 27.74
C ASN A 226 0.84 -27.28 29.17
N ASN A 227 -0.27 -26.67 29.63
CA ASN A 227 -0.47 -26.28 31.02
C ASN A 227 -0.66 -27.52 31.90
N ARG A 228 0.21 -27.73 32.88
CA ARG A 228 -0.11 -28.23 34.23
C ARG A 228 0.91 -27.73 35.23
#